data_AF-H8ZDQ2-F1
#
_entry.id   AF-H8ZDQ2-F1
#
_cell.length_a   1.000
_cell.length_b   1.000
_cell.length_c   1.000
_cell.angle_alpha   90.00
_cell.angle_beta   90.00
_cell.angle_gamma   90.00
#
_symmetry.space_group_name_H-M   'P 1'
#
loop_
_entity.id
_entity.type
_entity.pdbx_description
1 polymer ?
#
loop_
_entity_poly.entity_id
_entity_poly.type
_entity_poly.pdbx_seq_one_letter_code
_entity_poly.pdbx_strand_id
1 'polypeptide(L)'
;MNKAQDVLLTYGEVKNLLKKCQTSKKCTEIETMKYAVKSVISALHAPVELKEKLLSFGITEFEAVQLLNAPPKKILDLYVIVEELEERLTEESIGEIIALLLPYAE
;
A
#
# COMPACT_ATOMS: atom_id res chain seq x y z
N MET A 1 -26.95 -14.13 -4.22
CA MET A 1 -25.50 -14.39 -4.24
C MET A 1 -24.81 -13.06 -3.94
N ASN A 2 -24.27 -12.87 -2.74
CA ASN A 2 -23.41 -11.72 -2.46
C ASN A 2 -22.15 -11.92 -3.31
N LYS A 3 -21.92 -11.04 -4.30
CA LYS A 3 -20.62 -11.01 -4.98
C LYS A 3 -19.60 -10.68 -3.90
N ALA A 4 -18.59 -11.54 -3.74
CA ALA A 4 -17.41 -11.17 -2.99
C ALA A 4 -16.87 -9.88 -3.63
N GLN A 5 -16.77 -8.82 -2.85
CA GLN A 5 -16.22 -7.56 -3.30
C GLN A 5 -14.71 -7.70 -3.16
N ASP A 6 -13.98 -7.63 -4.28
CA ASP A 6 -12.52 -7.69 -4.26
C ASP A 6 -11.98 -6.42 -3.60
N VAL A 7 -11.35 -6.59 -2.43
CA VAL A 7 -10.76 -5.48 -1.66
C VAL A 7 -9.25 -5.55 -1.81
N LEU A 8 -8.63 -4.42 -2.16
CA LEU A 8 -7.18 -4.30 -2.23
C LEU A 8 -6.60 -4.09 -0.83
N LEU A 9 -5.58 -4.88 -0.50
CA LEU A 9 -4.91 -4.85 0.80
C LEU A 9 -3.47 -4.38 0.65
N THR A 10 -3.04 -3.51 1.56
CA THR A 10 -1.65 -3.12 1.75
C THR A 10 -0.85 -4.24 2.41
N TYR A 11 0.47 -4.20 2.28
CA TYR A 11 1.39 -5.10 2.99
C TYR A 11 1.19 -5.04 4.51
N GLY A 12 0.90 -3.86 5.06
CA GLY A 12 0.56 -3.68 6.47
C GLY A 12 -0.72 -4.42 6.88
N GLU A 13 -1.77 -4.36 6.06
CA GLU A 13 -3.02 -5.09 6.32
C GLU A 13 -2.82 -6.60 6.23
N VAL A 14 -2.10 -7.08 5.21
CA VAL A 14 -1.76 -8.51 5.06
C VAL A 14 -0.99 -9.00 6.29
N LYS A 15 0.00 -8.24 6.76
CA LYS A 15 0.75 -8.54 7.99
C LYS A 15 -0.16 -8.70 9.20
N ASN A 16 -1.13 -7.78 9.36
CA ASN A 16 -2.07 -7.81 10.47
C ASN A 16 -3.03 -8.99 10.40
N LEU A 17 -3.52 -9.34 9.20
CA LEU A 17 -4.36 -10.53 8.99
C LEU A 17 -3.60 -11.82 9.33
N LEU A 18 -2.38 -11.97 8.81
CA LEU A 18 -1.57 -13.16 9.08
C LEU A 18 -1.17 -13.32 10.55
N LYS A 19 -1.01 -12.20 11.29
CA LYS A 19 -0.83 -12.23 12.76
C LYS A 19 -2.06 -12.76 13.47
N LYS A 20 -3.27 -12.35 13.08
CA LYS A 20 -4.53 -12.86 13.67
C LYS A 20 -4.66 -14.38 13.47
N CYS A 21 -4.21 -14.89 12.33
CA CYS A 21 -4.23 -16.32 12.01
C CYS A 21 -3.26 -17.18 12.86
N GLN A 22 -2.28 -16.60 13.59
CA GLN A 22 -1.37 -17.37 14.46
C GLN A 22 -2.05 -18.01 15.67
N THR A 23 -3.25 -17.55 16.03
CA THR A 23 -3.97 -18.01 17.23
C THR A 23 -4.77 -19.30 17.04
N SER A 24 -4.93 -19.77 15.81
CA SER A 24 -5.57 -21.05 15.47
C SER A 24 -4.52 -22.10 15.11
N LYS A 25 -4.82 -23.39 15.30
CA LYS A 25 -3.95 -24.57 15.05
C LYS A 25 -2.98 -24.39 13.86
N LYS A 26 -1.77 -24.96 13.96
CA LYS A 26 -0.79 -25.04 12.86
C LYS A 26 -1.48 -25.46 11.56
N CYS A 27 -1.70 -24.51 10.67
CA CYS A 27 -2.29 -24.66 9.35
C CYS A 27 -1.18 -24.46 8.33
N THR A 28 -0.86 -25.51 7.58
CA THR A 28 0.25 -25.52 6.63
C THR A 28 0.10 -24.42 5.59
N GLU A 29 -1.13 -24.18 5.13
CA GLU A 29 -1.46 -23.14 4.17
C GLU A 29 -1.12 -21.73 4.69
N ILE A 30 -1.47 -21.43 5.94
CA ILE A 30 -1.15 -20.14 6.58
C ILE A 30 0.36 -19.97 6.71
N GLU A 31 1.10 -21.02 7.08
CA GLU A 31 2.55 -20.95 7.19
C GLU A 31 3.23 -20.77 5.83
N THR A 32 2.75 -21.47 4.78
CA THR A 32 3.22 -21.27 3.41
C THR A 32 2.97 -19.83 2.94
N MET A 33 1.79 -19.27 3.20
CA MET A 33 1.49 -17.87 2.88
C MET A 33 2.43 -16.91 3.61
N LYS A 34 2.60 -17.07 4.93
CA LYS A 34 3.52 -16.24 5.72
C LYS A 34 4.92 -16.27 5.16
N TYR A 35 5.41 -17.44 4.76
CA TYR A 35 6.72 -17.58 4.13
C TYR A 35 6.78 -16.84 2.79
N ALA A 36 5.78 -17.04 1.92
CA ALA A 36 5.74 -16.45 0.58
C ALA A 36 5.75 -14.92 0.58
N VAL A 37 5.08 -14.28 1.55
CA VAL A 37 4.99 -12.81 1.62
C VAL A 37 5.98 -12.19 2.62
N LYS A 38 6.80 -12.99 3.30
CA LYS A 38 7.62 -12.53 4.44
C LYS A 38 8.50 -11.32 4.09
N SER A 39 9.14 -11.34 2.93
CA SER A 39 10.01 -10.25 2.48
C SER A 39 9.24 -8.95 2.31
N VAL A 40 8.10 -8.97 1.61
CA VAL A 40 7.33 -7.77 1.28
C VAL A 40 6.61 -7.18 2.49
N ILE A 41 6.06 -7.99 3.40
CA ILE A 41 5.36 -7.48 4.60
C ILE A 41 6.31 -7.01 5.72
N SER A 42 7.60 -7.29 5.58
CA SER A 42 8.63 -6.88 6.55
C SER A 42 9.37 -5.61 6.13
N ALA A 43 9.30 -5.24 4.85
CA ALA A 43 9.82 -3.97 4.33
C ALA A 43 9.14 -2.77 4.99
N LEU A 44 9.81 -1.62 4.98
CA LEU A 44 9.21 -0.37 5.43
C LEU A 44 8.06 -0.01 4.47
N HIS A 45 6.91 0.30 5.04
CA HIS A 45 5.70 0.68 4.31
C HIS A 45 4.97 1.78 5.08
N ALA A 46 4.21 2.60 4.38
CA ALA A 46 3.42 3.65 5.00
C ALA A 46 2.19 3.09 5.76
N PRO A 47 1.65 3.85 6.73
CA PRO A 47 0.44 3.48 7.46
C PRO A 47 -0.80 3.48 6.56
N VAL A 48 -1.70 2.52 6.77
CA VAL A 48 -2.95 2.38 5.99
C VAL A 48 -3.87 3.60 6.15
N GLU A 49 -3.76 4.28 7.29
CA GLU A 49 -4.52 5.47 7.64
C GLU A 49 -4.29 6.64 6.67
N LEU A 50 -3.19 6.61 5.90
CA LEU A 50 -2.90 7.62 4.87
C LEU A 50 -3.67 7.38 3.57
N LYS A 51 -4.30 6.21 3.38
CA LYS A 51 -5.01 5.85 2.13
C LYS A 51 -6.07 6.88 1.78
N GLU A 52 -6.95 7.25 2.71
CA GLU A 52 -8.02 8.23 2.47
C GLU A 52 -7.46 9.60 2.07
N LYS A 53 -6.31 9.99 2.65
CA LYS A 53 -5.64 11.24 2.27
C LYS A 53 -5.09 11.16 0.85
N LEU A 54 -4.52 10.03 0.43
CA LEU A 54 -4.07 9.81 -0.95
C LEU A 54 -5.23 9.89 -1.94
N LEU A 55 -6.35 9.22 -1.63
CA LEU A 55 -7.56 9.25 -2.46
C LEU A 55 -8.09 10.68 -2.65
N SER A 56 -7.97 11.53 -1.63
CA SER A 56 -8.40 12.93 -1.72
C SER A 56 -7.66 13.77 -2.77
N PHE A 57 -6.47 13.33 -3.21
CA PHE A 57 -5.73 13.99 -4.29
C PHE A 57 -6.16 13.53 -5.70
N GLY A 58 -7.08 12.56 -5.83
CA GLY A 58 -7.42 11.97 -7.14
C GLY A 58 -6.56 10.75 -7.52
N ILE A 59 -5.84 10.20 -6.55
CA ILE A 59 -5.18 8.89 -6.66
C ILE A 59 -6.24 7.79 -6.59
N THR A 60 -6.12 6.77 -7.44
CA THR A 60 -7.01 5.61 -7.43
C THR A 60 -6.71 4.68 -6.26
N GLU A 61 -7.63 3.76 -5.94
CA GLU A 61 -7.43 2.80 -4.87
C GLU A 61 -6.18 1.93 -5.07
N PHE A 62 -5.95 1.49 -6.32
CA PHE A 62 -4.80 0.67 -6.66
C PHE A 62 -3.49 1.43 -6.47
N GLU A 63 -3.41 2.65 -7.01
CA GLU A 63 -2.24 3.51 -6.87
C GLU A 63 -1.96 3.85 -5.41
N ALA A 64 -2.99 4.15 -4.62
CA ALA A 64 -2.84 4.41 -3.19
C ALA A 64 -2.23 3.20 -2.46
N VAL A 65 -2.70 1.98 -2.74
CA VAL A 65 -2.12 0.76 -2.16
C VAL A 65 -0.67 0.58 -2.59
N GLN A 66 -0.33 0.85 -3.85
CA GLN A 66 1.06 0.78 -4.33
C GLN A 66 1.96 1.83 -3.65
N LEU A 67 1.50 3.08 -3.53
CA LEU A 67 2.22 4.16 -2.86
C LEU A 67 2.46 3.87 -1.37
N LEU A 68 1.50 3.22 -0.70
CA LEU A 68 1.68 2.83 0.70
C LEU A 68 2.66 1.66 0.84
N ASN A 69 2.64 0.72 -0.10
CA ASN A 69 3.54 -0.44 -0.11
C ASN A 69 4.98 -0.08 -0.52
N ALA A 70 5.14 0.92 -1.39
CA ALA A 70 6.42 1.41 -1.89
C ALA A 70 6.44 2.96 -1.86
N PRO A 71 6.67 3.56 -0.69
CA PRO A 71 6.64 5.01 -0.53
C PRO A 71 7.69 5.72 -1.42
N PRO A 72 7.31 6.72 -2.22
CA PRO A 72 8.21 7.41 -3.13
C PRO A 72 9.19 8.32 -2.37
N LYS A 73 10.44 8.40 -2.84
CA LYS A 73 11.44 9.36 -2.34
C LYS A 73 11.47 10.65 -3.13
N LYS A 74 11.18 10.54 -4.42
CA LYS A 74 11.27 11.63 -5.40
C LYS A 74 10.13 11.54 -6.40
N ILE A 75 9.89 12.63 -7.11
CA ILE A 75 8.83 12.75 -8.12
C ILE A 75 8.94 11.63 -9.17
N LEU A 76 10.15 11.24 -9.55
CA LEU A 76 10.36 10.15 -10.52
C LEU A 76 9.70 8.83 -10.11
N ASP A 77 9.64 8.55 -8.81
CA ASP A 77 9.06 7.30 -8.30
C ASP A 77 7.52 7.32 -8.42
N LEU A 78 6.90 8.50 -8.40
CA LEU A 78 5.45 8.64 -8.62
C LEU A 78 5.04 8.27 -10.05
N TYR A 79 5.87 8.57 -11.05
CA TYR A 79 5.60 8.19 -12.45
C TYR A 79 5.56 6.68 -12.68
N VAL A 80 6.15 5.88 -11.78
CA VAL A 80 6.12 4.42 -11.86
C VAL A 80 4.76 3.88 -11.41
N ILE A 81 4.04 4.62 -10.58
CA ILE A 81 2.82 4.17 -9.91
C ILE A 81 1.58 4.85 -10.47
N VAL A 82 1.64 6.18 -10.66
CA VAL A 82 0.50 7.01 -11.05
C VAL A 82 0.56 7.26 -12.55
N GLU A 83 -0.44 6.75 -13.26
CA GLU A 83 -0.58 6.97 -14.70
C GLU A 83 -0.97 8.43 -14.97
N GLU A 84 -0.41 9.02 -16.04
CA GLU A 84 -0.74 10.40 -16.48
C GLU A 84 -0.61 11.44 -15.35
N LEU A 85 0.43 11.31 -14.51
CA LEU A 85 0.63 12.09 -13.28
C LEU A 85 0.43 13.60 -13.47
N GLU A 86 1.08 14.21 -14.47
CA GLU A 86 1.02 15.65 -14.73
C GLU A 86 -0.34 16.12 -15.27
N GLU A 87 -1.12 15.23 -15.88
CA GLU A 87 -2.46 15.55 -16.40
C GLU A 87 -3.52 15.45 -15.30
N ARG A 88 -3.26 14.62 -14.27
CA ARG A 88 -4.20 14.35 -13.18
C ARG A 88 -3.93 15.14 -11.91
N LEU A 89 -2.67 15.45 -11.61
CA LEU A 89 -2.28 16.10 -10.35
C LEU A 89 -1.53 17.42 -10.59
N THR A 90 -1.85 18.40 -9.76
CA THR A 90 -1.12 19.67 -9.68
C THR A 90 0.27 19.47 -9.07
N GLU A 91 1.22 20.35 -9.38
CA GLU A 91 2.55 20.36 -8.78
C GLU A 91 2.50 20.43 -7.24
N GLU A 92 1.56 21.20 -6.66
CA GLU A 92 1.40 21.24 -5.20
C GLU A 92 1.00 19.88 -4.61
N SER A 93 -0.01 19.23 -5.19
CA SER A 93 -0.46 17.88 -4.79
C SER A 93 0.67 16.85 -4.88
N ILE A 94 1.48 16.90 -5.94
CA ILE A 94 2.65 16.02 -6.10
C ILE A 94 3.64 16.24 -4.95
N GLY A 95 3.95 17.49 -4.63
CA GLY A 95 4.81 17.86 -3.50
C GLY A 95 4.25 17.37 -2.16
N GLU A 96 2.95 17.54 -1.92
CA GLU A 96 2.28 17.08 -0.71
C GLU A 96 2.32 15.55 -0.56
N ILE A 97 2.07 14.80 -1.63
CA ILE A 97 2.12 13.33 -1.61
C ILE A 97 3.53 12.85 -1.25
N ILE A 98 4.58 13.44 -1.85
CA ILE A 98 5.96 13.09 -1.51
C ILE A 98 6.24 13.43 -0.05
N ALA A 99 5.92 14.64 0.40
CA ALA A 99 6.17 15.04 1.78
C ALA A 99 5.45 14.13 2.80
N LEU A 100 4.23 13.67 2.47
CA LEU A 100 3.42 12.77 3.27
C LEU A 100 4.07 11.38 3.41
N LEU A 101 4.67 10.87 2.34
CA LEU A 101 5.17 9.49 2.26
C LEU A 101 6.67 9.35 2.49
N LEU A 102 7.45 10.43 2.35
CA LEU A 102 8.89 10.46 2.52
C LEU A 102 9.40 9.83 3.83
N PRO A 103 8.73 9.99 5.00
CA PRO A 103 9.17 9.35 6.24
C PRO A 103 9.20 7.81 6.20
N TYR A 104 8.52 7.21 5.22
CA TYR A 104 8.37 5.75 5.07
C TYR A 104 9.14 5.20 3.87
N ALA A 105 9.93 6.01 3.17
CA ALA A 105 10.65 5.59 1.99
C ALA A 105 12.02 4.98 2.35
N GLU A 106 12.28 3.74 1.93
CA GLU A 106 13.53 2.99 2.19
C GLU A 106 14.74 3.53 1.45
#